data_AF-A0A4Q2S344-F1
#
_entry.id   AF-A0A4Q2S344-F1
#
_cell.length_a   1.000
_cell.length_b   1.000
_cell.length_c   1.000
_cell.angle_alpha   90.00
_cell.angle_beta   90.00
_cell.angle_gamma   90.00
#
_symmetry.space_group_name_H-M   'P 1'
#
loop_
_entity.id
_entity.type
_entity.pdbx_description
1 polymer ?
#
loop_
_entity_poly.entity_id
_entity_poly.type
_entity_poly.pdbx_seq_one_letter_code
_entity_poly.pdbx_strand_id
1 'polypeptide(L)'
;MTVEADLTNRLVSEASELKLLLDAHLEDQEGEILPYLFMGDVASWLDEQSRKQPERASAIARWLEGEFAEGDFDVRNLIDVGIVEMLPALPDGAPVLDLLGPELRARAEVAGLMS
;
A
#
# COMPACT_ATOMS: atom_id res chain seq x y z
N MET A 1 -16.53 -12.92 -3.73
CA MET A 1 -15.28 -12.25 -3.33
C MET A 1 -15.58 -10.77 -3.33
N THR A 2 -15.23 -10.04 -2.28
CA THR A 2 -15.42 -8.58 -2.26
C THR A 2 -14.35 -7.91 -3.14
N VAL A 3 -14.55 -6.64 -3.50
CA VAL A 3 -13.59 -5.87 -4.31
C VAL A 3 -12.25 -5.75 -3.58
N GLU A 4 -12.30 -5.57 -2.27
CA GLU A 4 -11.13 -5.46 -1.40
C GLU A 4 -10.31 -6.75 -1.36
N ALA A 5 -10.99 -7.90 -1.19
CA ALA A 5 -10.33 -9.20 -1.18
C ALA A 5 -9.73 -9.53 -2.56
N ASP A 6 -10.38 -9.12 -3.65
CA ASP A 6 -9.81 -9.25 -4.99
C ASP A 6 -8.55 -8.40 -5.16
N LEU A 7 -8.58 -7.12 -4.76
CA LEU A 7 -7.42 -6.23 -4.82
C LEU A 7 -6.24 -6.79 -4.01
N THR A 8 -6.48 -7.28 -2.79
CA THR A 8 -5.44 -7.91 -1.96
C THR A 8 -4.81 -9.11 -2.66
N ASN A 9 -5.61 -9.99 -3.27
CA ASN A 9 -5.10 -11.16 -3.99
C ASN A 9 -4.28 -10.76 -5.22
N ARG A 10 -4.71 -9.73 -5.97
CA ARG A 10 -3.96 -9.21 -7.12
C ARG A 10 -2.64 -8.60 -6.67
N LEU A 11 -2.63 -7.78 -5.62
CA LEU A 11 -1.43 -7.19 -5.05
C LEU A 11 -0.41 -8.25 -4.61
N VAL A 12 -0.84 -9.30 -3.92
CA VAL A 12 0.04 -10.39 -3.49
C VAL A 12 0.61 -11.19 -4.66
N SER A 13 -0.07 -11.17 -5.81
CA SER A 13 0.42 -11.81 -7.04
C SER A 13 1.52 -11.01 -7.73
N GLU A 14 1.68 -9.72 -7.41
CA GLU A 14 2.72 -8.85 -8.00
C GLU A 14 4.12 -9.09 -7.43
N ALA A 15 4.23 -9.50 -6.16
CA ALA A 15 5.52 -9.74 -5.52
C ALA A 15 5.47 -10.88 -4.50
N SER A 16 6.44 -11.80 -4.61
CA SER A 16 6.57 -12.95 -3.72
C SER A 16 6.73 -12.60 -2.24
N GLU A 17 7.29 -11.44 -1.94
CA GLU A 17 7.50 -10.93 -0.59
C GLU A 17 6.19 -10.52 0.07
N LEU A 18 5.22 -10.04 -0.71
CA LEU A 18 3.88 -9.73 -0.20
C LEU A 18 3.10 -11.01 0.12
N LYS A 19 3.47 -12.15 -0.48
CA LYS A 19 2.93 -13.44 -0.05
C LYS A 19 3.39 -13.81 1.36
N LEU A 20 4.67 -13.59 1.69
CA LEU A 20 5.15 -13.83 3.05
C LEU A 20 4.49 -12.89 4.06
N LEU A 21 4.24 -11.65 3.65
CA LEU A 21 3.50 -10.68 4.45
C LEU A 21 2.05 -11.14 4.67
N LEU A 22 1.39 -11.64 3.62
CA LEU A 22 0.02 -12.19 3.73
C LEU A 22 -0.02 -13.44 4.63
N ASP A 23 0.96 -14.33 4.50
CA ASP A 23 1.02 -15.53 5.33
C ASP A 23 1.17 -15.16 6.82
N ALA A 24 1.99 -14.15 7.15
CA ALA A 24 2.11 -13.61 8.52
C ALA A 24 0.82 -12.92 8.99
N HIS A 25 0.20 -12.10 8.13
CA HIS A 25 -1.08 -11.46 8.42
C HIS A 25 -2.17 -12.49 8.76
N LEU A 26 -2.26 -13.56 7.97
CA LEU A 26 -3.20 -14.65 8.22
C LEU A 26 -2.94 -15.36 9.54
N GLU A 27 -1.68 -15.50 9.96
CA GLU A 27 -1.36 -16.05 11.28
C GLU A 27 -1.85 -15.12 12.41
N ASP A 28 -1.61 -13.82 12.28
CA ASP A 28 -1.99 -12.81 13.28
C ASP A 28 -3.51 -12.57 13.35
N GLN A 29 -4.23 -12.73 12.24
CA GLN A 29 -5.67 -12.49 12.12
C GLN A 29 -6.50 -13.79 12.08
N GLU A 30 -6.00 -14.88 12.68
CA GLU A 30 -6.71 -16.17 12.82
C GLU A 30 -7.24 -16.75 11.49
N GLY A 31 -6.52 -16.52 10.39
CA GLY A 31 -6.84 -16.99 9.05
C GLY A 31 -7.70 -16.04 8.21
N GLU A 32 -7.95 -14.81 8.69
CA GLU A 32 -8.69 -13.78 7.95
C GLU A 32 -7.75 -12.77 7.27
N ILE A 33 -8.10 -12.31 6.06
CA ILE A 33 -7.26 -11.40 5.25
C ILE A 33 -7.43 -9.92 5.65
N LEU A 34 -8.50 -9.58 6.40
CA LEU A 34 -8.88 -8.22 6.83
C LEU A 34 -8.24 -7.09 5.98
N PRO A 35 -8.75 -6.83 4.76
CA PRO A 35 -8.01 -6.12 3.72
C PRO A 35 -7.40 -4.78 4.14
N TYR A 36 -8.12 -3.96 4.90
CA TYR A 36 -7.58 -2.67 5.37
C TYR A 36 -6.38 -2.83 6.31
N LEU A 37 -6.38 -3.85 7.18
CA LEU A 37 -5.25 -4.13 8.05
C LEU A 37 -4.07 -4.66 7.25
N PHE A 38 -4.31 -5.58 6.32
CA PHE A 38 -3.26 -6.08 5.43
C PHE A 38 -2.64 -4.96 4.60
N MET A 39 -3.43 -4.03 4.08
CA MET A 39 -2.90 -2.86 3.37
C MET A 39 -2.02 -2.01 4.30
N GLY A 40 -2.34 -1.88 5.59
CA GLY A 40 -1.47 -1.22 6.57
C GLY A 40 -0.11 -1.92 6.76
N ASP A 41 -0.10 -3.26 6.71
CA ASP A 41 1.13 -4.04 6.71
C ASP A 41 1.95 -3.76 5.44
N VAL A 42 1.28 -3.66 4.29
CA VAL A 42 1.93 -3.30 3.01
C VAL A 42 2.49 -1.87 3.06
N ALA A 43 1.80 -0.92 3.70
CA ALA A 43 2.30 0.45 3.88
C ALA A 43 3.59 0.46 4.71
N SER A 44 3.62 -0.32 5.80
CA SER A 44 4.79 -0.50 6.65
C SER A 44 5.95 -1.15 5.87
N TRP A 45 5.64 -2.16 5.06
CA TRP A 45 6.60 -2.81 4.17
C TRP A 45 7.15 -1.84 3.11
N LEU A 46 6.29 -1.02 2.48
CA LEU A 46 6.70 -0.01 1.50
C LEU A 46 7.66 1.00 2.13
N ASP A 47 7.35 1.50 3.32
CA ASP A 47 8.21 2.41 4.06
C ASP A 47 9.58 1.78 4.35
N GLU A 48 9.61 0.55 4.85
CA GLU A 48 10.86 -0.16 5.10
C GLU A 48 11.68 -0.39 3.82
N GLN A 49 11.03 -0.90 2.76
CA GLN A 49 11.71 -1.22 1.51
C GLN A 49 12.13 0.02 0.74
N SER A 50 11.45 1.16 0.88
CA SER A 50 11.89 2.42 0.26
C SER A 50 13.32 2.80 0.67
N ARG A 51 13.76 2.40 1.88
CA ARG A 51 15.11 2.66 2.41
C ARG A 51 16.10 1.54 2.09
N LYS A 52 15.63 0.30 2.01
CA LYS A 52 16.49 -0.88 1.84
C LYS A 52 16.68 -1.28 0.38
N GLN A 53 15.59 -1.29 -0.39
CA GLN A 53 15.48 -1.79 -1.76
C GLN A 53 14.45 -0.93 -2.53
N PRO A 54 14.77 0.35 -2.82
CA PRO A 54 13.84 1.32 -3.38
C PRO A 54 13.24 0.88 -4.72
N GLU A 55 13.95 0.07 -5.51
CA GLU A 55 13.44 -0.48 -6.76
C GLU A 55 12.24 -1.42 -6.55
N ARG A 56 12.20 -2.18 -5.45
CA ARG A 56 11.08 -3.06 -5.12
C ARG A 56 9.88 -2.27 -4.62
N ALA A 57 10.13 -1.32 -3.72
CA ALA A 57 9.09 -0.42 -3.23
C ALA A 57 8.48 0.40 -4.38
N SER A 58 9.32 0.89 -5.31
CA SER A 58 8.87 1.64 -6.50
C SER A 58 7.99 0.80 -7.43
N ALA A 59 8.28 -0.50 -7.60
CA ALA A 59 7.44 -1.38 -8.41
C ALA A 59 6.02 -1.52 -7.83
N ILE A 60 5.90 -1.74 -6.52
CA ILE A 60 4.61 -1.84 -5.84
C ILE A 60 3.89 -0.48 -5.79
N ALA A 61 4.60 0.61 -5.49
CA ALA A 61 4.03 1.96 -5.52
C ALA A 61 3.46 2.31 -6.90
N ARG A 62 4.14 1.93 -7.99
CA ARG A 62 3.64 2.12 -9.36
C ARG A 62 2.41 1.27 -9.65
N TRP A 63 2.36 0.04 -9.15
CA TRP A 63 1.19 -0.82 -9.31
C TRP A 63 -0.02 -0.22 -8.59
N LEU A 64 0.16 0.20 -7.32
CA LEU A 64 -0.89 0.87 -6.53
C LEU A 64 -1.38 2.15 -7.19
N GLU A 65 -0.48 2.95 -7.78
CA GLU A 65 -0.85 4.14 -8.54
C GLU A 65 -1.79 3.81 -9.71
N GLY A 66 -1.49 2.75 -10.48
CA GLY A 66 -2.32 2.31 -11.59
C GLY A 66 -3.71 1.85 -11.13
N GLU A 67 -3.75 1.02 -10.08
CA GLU A 67 -5.01 0.56 -9.47
C GLU A 67 -5.83 1.70 -8.89
N PHE A 68 -5.19 2.71 -8.29
CA PHE A 68 -5.89 3.87 -7.77
C PHE A 68 -6.48 4.74 -8.90
N ALA A 69 -5.71 4.98 -9.96
CA ALA A 69 -6.15 5.79 -11.09
C ALA A 69 -7.35 5.17 -11.82
N GLU A 70 -7.31 3.86 -12.07
CA GLU A 70 -8.34 3.14 -12.84
C GLU A 70 -9.47 2.57 -11.96
N GLY A 71 -9.23 2.42 -10.66
CA GLY A 71 -10.13 1.78 -9.72
C GLY A 71 -11.43 2.55 -9.46
N ASP A 72 -12.44 1.81 -9.02
CA ASP A 72 -13.69 2.38 -8.53
C ASP A 72 -13.54 2.98 -7.11
N PHE A 73 -14.67 3.39 -6.52
CA PHE A 73 -14.67 3.97 -5.19
C PHE A 73 -14.08 3.03 -4.13
N ASP A 74 -14.40 1.73 -4.19
CA ASP A 74 -14.00 0.78 -3.16
C ASP A 74 -12.48 0.48 -3.27
N VAL A 75 -11.96 0.32 -4.49
CA VAL A 75 -10.51 0.19 -4.73
C VAL A 75 -9.76 1.41 -4.25
N ARG A 76 -10.21 2.61 -4.65
CA ARG A 76 -9.58 3.87 -4.24
C ARG A 76 -9.61 4.06 -2.73
N ASN A 77 -10.75 3.78 -2.10
CA ASN A 77 -10.89 3.93 -0.65
C ASN A 77 -9.96 2.96 0.11
N LEU A 78 -9.82 1.72 -0.36
CA LEU A 78 -8.93 0.75 0.26
C LEU A 78 -7.45 1.18 0.14
N ILE A 79 -7.03 1.69 -1.01
CA ILE A 79 -5.64 2.17 -1.18
C ILE A 79 -5.41 3.47 -0.39
N ASP A 80 -6.36 4.41 -0.40
CA ASP A 80 -6.23 5.68 0.33
C ASP A 80 -6.10 5.45 1.84
N VAL A 81 -7.09 4.78 2.43
CA VAL A 81 -7.14 4.54 3.88
C VAL A 81 -6.16 3.46 4.32
N GLY A 82 -6.01 2.40 3.53
CA GLY A 82 -5.17 1.25 3.88
C GLY A 82 -3.69 1.46 3.60
N ILE A 83 -3.32 2.34 2.66
CA ILE A 83 -1.91 2.60 2.33
C ILE A 83 -1.54 4.04 2.65
N VAL A 84 -2.15 5.00 1.97
CA VAL A 84 -1.66 6.38 1.96
C VAL A 84 -1.69 6.96 3.37
N GLU A 85 -2.83 6.88 4.06
CA GLU A 85 -2.97 7.41 5.43
C GLU A 85 -2.07 6.70 6.46
N MET A 86 -1.56 5.52 6.14
CA MET A 86 -0.69 4.72 7.01
C MET A 86 0.80 5.05 6.82
N LEU A 87 1.16 5.80 5.78
CA LEU A 87 2.54 6.20 5.54
C LEU A 87 3.00 7.29 6.53
N PRO A 88 4.28 7.29 6.93
CA PRO A 88 4.82 8.35 7.78
C PRO A 88 4.83 9.70 7.05
N ALA A 89 4.58 10.78 7.78
CA ALA A 89 4.68 12.14 7.28
C ALA A 89 6.15 12.60 7.14
N LEU A 90 6.38 13.70 6.42
CA LEU A 90 7.68 14.35 6.37
C LEU A 90 8.14 14.85 7.77
N PRO A 91 9.46 14.79 8.06
CA PRO A 91 10.54 14.37 7.17
C PRO A 91 10.75 12.85 7.09
N ASP A 92 10.18 12.07 8.01
CA ASP A 92 10.51 10.65 8.18
C ASP A 92 10.07 9.80 6.99
N GLY A 93 8.94 10.12 6.37
CA GLY A 93 8.41 9.43 5.20
C GLY A 93 9.00 9.84 3.86
N ALA A 94 9.98 10.76 3.80
CA ALA A 94 10.52 11.23 2.52
C ALA A 94 10.89 10.08 1.54
N PRO A 95 11.57 9.00 1.97
CA PRO A 95 11.95 7.92 1.05
C PRO A 95 10.77 7.19 0.39
N VAL A 96 9.66 6.98 1.10
CA VAL A 96 8.48 6.28 0.54
C VAL A 96 7.56 7.25 -0.20
N LEU A 97 7.43 8.47 0.29
CA LEU A 97 6.63 9.52 -0.32
C LEU A 97 7.17 9.98 -1.68
N ASP A 98 8.49 9.93 -1.89
CA ASP A 98 9.14 10.21 -3.18
C ASP A 98 8.88 9.12 -4.24
N LEU A 99 8.37 7.96 -3.84
CA LEU A 99 8.03 6.85 -4.76
C LEU A 99 6.59 6.92 -5.27
N LEU A 100 5.73 7.74 -4.66
CA LEU A 100 4.32 7.84 -5.04
C LEU A 100 4.17 8.47 -6.42
N GLY A 101 3.22 7.95 -7.19
CA GLY A 101 2.78 8.58 -8.43
C GLY A 101 1.89 9.80 -8.15
N PRO A 102 1.47 10.52 -9.21
CA PRO A 102 0.77 11.80 -9.07
C PRO A 102 -0.54 11.73 -8.28
N GLU A 103 -1.36 10.69 -8.49
CA GLU A 103 -2.65 10.56 -7.82
C GLU A 103 -2.48 10.23 -6.34
N LEU A 104 -1.62 9.26 -6.00
CA LEU A 104 -1.33 8.93 -4.60
C LEU A 104 -0.59 10.04 -3.88
N ARG A 105 0.25 10.81 -4.58
CA ARG A 105 0.90 12.00 -4.02
C ARG A 105 -0.13 13.07 -3.65
N ALA A 106 -1.11 13.34 -4.52
CA ALA A 106 -2.19 14.27 -4.22
C ALA A 106 -3.01 13.83 -2.99
N ARG A 107 -3.21 12.52 -2.81
CA ARG A 107 -3.82 11.98 -1.58
C ARG A 107 -2.95 12.20 -0.35
N ALA A 108 -1.64 11.97 -0.44
CA ALA A 108 -0.71 12.19 0.66
C ALA A 108 -0.64 13.68 1.09
N GLU A 109 -0.77 14.62 0.14
CA GLU A 109 -0.91 16.06 0.43
C GLU A 109 -2.21 16.35 1.20
N VAL A 110 -3.34 15.79 0.75
CA VAL A 110 -4.64 15.95 1.44
C VAL A 110 -4.62 15.34 2.85
N ALA A 111 -3.92 14.22 3.03
CA ALA A 111 -3.71 13.57 4.31
C ALA A 111 -2.71 14.32 5.23
N GLY A 112 -2.05 15.37 4.73
CA GLY A 112 -1.10 16.18 5.50
C GLY A 112 0.26 15.51 5.71
N LEU A 113 0.60 14.51 4.90
CA LEU A 113 1.89 13.81 4.97
C LEU A 113 3.01 14.60 4.31
N MET A 114 2.66 15.50 3.39
CA MET A 114 3.57 16.40 2.68
C MET A 114 2.92 17.75 2.37
N SER A 115 3.75 18.74 2.07
CA SER A 115 3.39 20.15 1.87
C SER A 115 3.57 20.62 0.43
#